data_AF-A0A3M7SLD1-F1
#
_entry.id   AF-A0A3M7SLD1-F1
#
_cell.length_a   1.000
_cell.length_b   1.000
_cell.length_c   1.000
_cell.angle_alpha   90.00
_cell.angle_beta   90.00
_cell.angle_gamma   90.00
#
_symmetry.space_group_name_H-M   'P 1'
#
loop_
_entity.id
_entity.type
_entity.pdbx_description
1 polymer ?
#
loop_
_entity_poly.entity_id
_entity_poly.type
_entity_poly.pdbx_seq_one_letter_code
_entity_poly.pdbx_strand_id
1 'polypeptide(L)'
;MLEDQFRDIYYLAQLIKGPGLTRKSSVLEPNLCKFYNKIYMNRNKMPFLNNNQSELKELEKILEEKKETLRRLNLVKNYKSKSEIQNLDESIKKWTKASQKAIEQLYSYYNTNSTSQTEVLSMSEFLKNLKVDPEVVKYDIENEFFKEI
;
A
#
# COMPACT_ATOMS: atom_id res chain seq x y z
N MET A 1 1.15 -12.78 49.70
CA MET A 1 1.42 -14.21 49.42
C MET A 1 1.96 -14.49 48.02
N LEU A 2 1.64 -13.70 46.99
CA LEU A 2 2.29 -13.83 45.66
C LEU A 2 3.62 -13.04 45.55
N GLU A 3 3.78 -11.94 46.28
CA GLU A 3 5.00 -11.12 46.22
C GLU A 3 6.26 -11.82 46.78
N ASP A 4 6.11 -12.73 47.73
CA ASP A 4 7.24 -13.47 48.32
C ASP A 4 7.87 -14.45 47.32
N GLN A 5 7.06 -15.08 46.46
CA GLN A 5 7.56 -16.01 45.44
C GLN A 5 8.32 -15.28 44.32
N PHE A 6 7.93 -14.06 43.98
CA PHE A 6 8.64 -13.26 42.99
C PHE A 6 9.96 -12.69 43.53
N ARG A 7 10.03 -12.42 44.84
CA ARG A 7 11.25 -11.98 45.52
C ARG A 7 12.32 -13.08 45.46
N ASP A 8 11.96 -14.33 45.73
CA ASP A 8 12.90 -15.46 45.68
C ASP A 8 13.44 -15.72 44.26
N ILE A 9 12.58 -15.59 43.25
CA ILE A 9 12.99 -15.75 41.84
C ILE A 9 13.91 -14.60 41.41
N TYR A 10 13.64 -13.37 41.86
CA TYR A 10 14.48 -12.21 41.57
C TYR A 10 15.86 -12.34 42.24
N TYR A 11 15.92 -12.79 43.49
CA TYR A 11 17.19 -13.05 44.20
C TYR A 11 18.00 -14.17 43.55
N LEU A 12 17.36 -15.26 43.12
CA LEU A 12 18.02 -16.34 42.39
C LEU A 12 18.55 -15.89 41.01
N ALA A 13 17.82 -15.02 40.32
CA ALA A 13 18.27 -14.44 39.05
C ALA A 13 19.44 -13.46 39.23
N GLN A 14 19.48 -12.72 40.35
CA GLN A 14 20.62 -11.86 40.71
C GLN A 14 21.88 -12.66 41.06
N LEU A 15 21.75 -13.81 41.72
CA LEU A 15 22.87 -14.75 41.97
C LEU A 15 23.49 -15.30 40.68
N ILE A 16 22.71 -15.42 39.61
CA ILE A 16 23.16 -15.91 38.30
C ILE A 16 23.84 -14.80 37.46
N LYS A 17 23.55 -13.52 37.74
CA LYS A 17 23.99 -12.37 36.92
C LYS A 17 24.88 -11.35 37.65
N GLY A 18 25.64 -11.76 38.67
CA GLY A 18 26.66 -10.92 39.32
C GLY A 18 28.09 -11.24 38.84
N PRO A 19 28.95 -10.24 38.57
CA PRO A 19 30.28 -10.44 38.01
C PRO A 19 31.28 -10.86 39.09
N GLY A 20 32.05 -11.91 38.82
CA GLY A 20 33.28 -12.22 39.55
C GLY A 20 33.13 -13.09 40.80
N LEU A 21 33.01 -14.41 40.62
CA LEU A 21 33.44 -15.40 41.61
C LEU A 21 34.19 -16.53 40.92
N THR A 22 35.43 -16.25 40.52
CA THR A 22 36.48 -17.26 40.51
C THR A 22 36.81 -17.63 41.96
N ARG A 23 36.03 -18.52 42.56
CA ARG A 23 36.48 -19.35 43.68
C ARG A 23 35.86 -20.72 43.48
N LYS A 24 36.73 -21.71 43.28
CA LYS A 24 36.38 -23.13 43.26
C LYS A 24 35.61 -23.45 44.56
N SER A 25 34.27 -23.44 44.51
CA SER A 25 33.47 -24.05 45.56
C SER A 25 33.27 -25.50 45.14
N SER A 26 34.10 -26.39 45.67
CA SER A 26 34.09 -27.83 45.42
C SER A 26 32.94 -28.55 46.12
N VAL A 27 31.80 -27.89 46.36
CA VAL A 27 30.68 -28.44 47.13
C VAL A 27 29.35 -27.96 46.56
N LEU A 28 29.09 -28.31 45.30
CA LEU A 28 27.71 -28.56 44.87
C LEU A 28 27.52 -30.06 44.97
N GLU A 29 26.74 -30.51 45.95
CA GLU A 29 26.47 -31.94 46.12
C GLU A 29 26.03 -32.56 44.78
N PRO A 30 26.51 -33.76 44.41
CA PRO A 30 26.15 -34.44 43.17
C PRO A 30 24.63 -34.54 42.95
N ASN A 31 23.86 -34.54 44.03
CA ASN A 31 22.41 -34.61 44.02
C ASN A 31 21.73 -33.29 43.64
N LEU A 32 22.31 -32.14 44.02
CA LEU A 32 21.83 -30.82 43.60
C LEU A 32 22.06 -30.59 42.10
N CYS A 33 23.20 -31.04 41.58
CA CYS A 33 23.50 -30.97 40.14
C CYS A 33 22.60 -31.92 39.32
N LYS A 34 22.29 -33.12 39.85
CA LYS A 34 21.31 -34.04 39.25
C LYS A 34 19.88 -33.49 39.32
N PHE A 35 19.49 -32.85 40.42
CA PHE A 35 18.18 -32.22 40.59
C PHE A 35 18.02 -31.02 39.64
N TYR A 36 19.03 -30.16 39.55
CA TYR A 36 19.08 -29.06 38.58
C TYR A 36 19.00 -29.59 37.15
N ASN A 37 19.82 -30.57 36.77
CA ASN A 37 19.76 -31.16 35.43
C ASN A 37 18.42 -31.84 35.14
N LYS A 38 17.79 -32.48 36.13
CA LYS A 38 16.45 -33.07 35.96
C LYS A 38 15.39 -32.00 35.72
N ILE A 39 15.46 -30.86 36.40
CA ILE A 39 14.53 -29.72 36.19
C ILE A 39 14.81 -29.02 34.86
N TYR A 40 16.07 -28.75 34.52
CA TYR A 40 16.46 -28.07 33.29
C TYR A 40 16.24 -28.94 32.04
N MET A 41 16.47 -30.25 32.11
CA MET A 41 16.24 -31.17 30.98
C MET A 41 14.77 -31.59 30.82
N ASN A 42 13.92 -31.44 31.85
CA ASN A 42 12.46 -31.60 31.69
C ASN A 42 11.77 -30.34 31.11
N ARG A 43 12.46 -29.20 31.06
CA ARG A 43 11.91 -27.96 30.51
C ARG A 43 11.60 -28.06 29.01
N ASN A 44 12.29 -28.96 28.31
CA ASN A 44 12.04 -29.31 26.91
C ASN A 44 10.81 -30.22 26.70
N LYS A 45 10.06 -30.54 27.76
CA LYS A 45 8.84 -31.39 27.73
C LYS A 45 7.61 -30.72 28.38
N MET A 46 7.55 -29.39 28.44
CA MET A 46 6.37 -28.67 28.94
C MET A 46 5.46 -28.23 27.79
N PRO A 47 4.25 -28.81 27.62
CA PRO A 47 3.33 -28.48 26.52
C PRO A 47 2.88 -27.00 26.53
N PHE A 48 2.94 -26.33 27.68
CA PHE A 48 2.58 -24.93 27.84
C PHE A 48 3.49 -23.95 27.06
N LEU A 49 4.79 -24.26 26.87
CA LEU A 49 5.71 -23.40 26.11
C LEU A 49 5.50 -23.53 24.59
N ASN A 50 5.14 -24.71 24.11
CA ASN A 50 4.86 -24.93 22.69
C ASN A 50 3.54 -24.27 22.26
N ASN A 51 2.51 -24.31 23.12
CA ASN A 51 1.23 -23.65 22.86
C ASN A 51 1.40 -22.12 22.75
N ASN A 52 2.21 -21.53 23.63
CA ASN A 52 2.50 -20.09 23.57
C ASN A 52 3.29 -19.71 22.29
N GLN A 53 4.13 -20.59 21.75
CA GLN A 53 4.83 -20.33 20.49
C GLN A 53 3.91 -20.42 19.27
N SER A 54 2.92 -21.32 19.25
CA SER A 54 1.90 -21.34 18.19
C SER A 54 1.00 -20.12 18.26
N GLU A 55 0.55 -19.74 19.46
CA GLU A 55 -0.28 -18.55 19.67
C GLU A 55 0.45 -17.26 19.27
N LEU A 56 1.75 -17.14 19.59
CA LEU A 56 2.57 -16.02 19.17
C LEU A 56 2.69 -15.93 17.64
N LYS A 57 2.89 -17.06 16.94
CA LYS A 57 2.96 -17.09 15.48
C LYS A 57 1.61 -16.73 14.84
N GLU A 58 0.51 -17.18 15.42
CA GLU A 58 -0.83 -16.80 14.96
C GLU A 58 -1.10 -15.31 15.16
N LEU A 59 -0.72 -14.76 16.32
CA LEU A 59 -0.81 -13.32 16.60
C LEU A 59 0.05 -12.49 15.65
N GLU A 60 1.29 -12.92 15.36
CA GLU A 60 2.17 -12.28 14.38
C GLU A 60 1.55 -12.28 12.98
N LYS A 61 0.96 -13.41 12.57
CA LYS A 61 0.26 -13.53 11.29
C LYS A 61 -0.94 -12.58 11.21
N ILE A 62 -1.79 -12.56 12.23
CA ILE A 62 -2.94 -11.64 12.31
C ILE A 62 -2.46 -10.19 12.26
N LEU A 63 -1.41 -9.85 12.99
CA LEU A 63 -0.85 -8.51 13.02
C LEU A 63 -0.34 -8.08 11.63
N GLU A 64 0.31 -8.99 10.90
CA GLU A 64 0.77 -8.72 9.54
C GLU A 64 -0.40 -8.57 8.55
N GLU A 65 -1.43 -9.42 8.65
CA GLU A 65 -2.66 -9.30 7.85
C GLU A 65 -3.39 -7.97 8.12
N LYS A 66 -3.45 -7.53 9.38
CA LYS A 66 -4.04 -6.23 9.76
C LYS A 66 -3.21 -5.06 9.26
N LYS A 67 -1.87 -5.14 9.31
CA LYS A 67 -0.98 -4.12 8.74
C LYS A 67 -1.15 -4.00 7.23
N GLU A 68 -1.22 -5.12 6.52
CA GLU A 68 -1.43 -5.14 5.07
C GLU A 68 -2.80 -4.59 4.70
N THR A 69 -3.84 -4.94 5.45
CA THR A 69 -5.18 -4.37 5.29
C THR A 69 -5.15 -2.85 5.49
N LEU A 70 -4.49 -2.38 6.55
CA LEU A 70 -4.34 -0.95 6.84
C LEU A 70 -3.57 -0.23 5.73
N ARG A 71 -2.50 -0.83 5.20
CA ARG A 71 -1.73 -0.29 4.07
C ARG A 71 -2.61 -0.11 2.85
N ARG A 72 -3.42 -1.10 2.48
CA ARG A 72 -4.35 -1.03 1.34
C ARG A 72 -5.41 0.05 1.55
N LEU A 73 -5.99 0.12 2.74
CA LEU A 73 -6.98 1.16 3.06
C LEU A 73 -6.38 2.56 3.03
N ASN A 74 -5.16 2.75 3.54
CA ASN A 74 -4.45 4.02 3.44
C ASN A 74 -4.13 4.39 1.99
N LEU A 75 -3.75 3.42 1.16
CA LEU A 75 -3.56 3.65 -0.27
C LEU A 75 -4.85 4.18 -0.91
N VAL A 76 -5.97 3.49 -0.71
CA VAL A 76 -7.29 3.91 -1.23
C VAL A 76 -7.70 5.27 -0.68
N LYS A 77 -7.50 5.52 0.62
CA LYS A 77 -7.78 6.81 1.25
C LYS A 77 -6.96 7.92 0.61
N ASN A 78 -5.67 7.70 0.41
CA ASN A 78 -4.76 8.66 -0.22
C ASN A 78 -5.15 8.94 -1.68
N TYR A 79 -5.55 7.91 -2.44
CA TYR A 79 -6.06 8.07 -3.80
C TYR A 79 -7.41 8.81 -3.85
N LYS A 80 -8.24 8.68 -2.82
CA LYS A 80 -9.50 9.43 -2.71
C LYS A 80 -9.28 10.87 -2.25
N SER A 81 -8.32 11.12 -1.34
CA SER A 81 -8.05 12.45 -0.79
C SER A 81 -7.19 13.30 -1.71
N LYS A 82 -6.31 12.68 -2.51
CA LYS A 82 -5.69 13.32 -3.66
C LYS A 82 -6.74 13.35 -4.76
N SER A 83 -7.50 14.44 -4.82
CA SER A 83 -8.48 14.76 -5.86
C SER A 83 -7.88 14.86 -7.27
N GLU A 84 -6.71 14.27 -7.53
CA GLU A 84 -6.02 14.23 -8.82
C GLU A 84 -6.93 13.64 -9.91
N ILE A 85 -7.83 12.70 -9.58
CA ILE A 85 -8.82 12.17 -10.54
C ILE A 85 -9.86 13.23 -10.92
N GLN A 86 -10.39 13.99 -9.96
CA GLN A 86 -11.33 15.08 -10.24
C GLN A 86 -10.65 16.19 -11.05
N ASN A 87 -9.42 16.53 -10.69
CA ASN A 87 -8.61 17.50 -11.43
C ASN A 87 -8.26 17.02 -12.85
N LEU A 88 -8.06 15.71 -13.05
CA LEU A 88 -7.77 15.13 -14.36
C LEU A 88 -9.00 15.20 -15.26
N ASP A 89 -10.17 14.79 -14.77
CA ASP A 89 -11.42 14.89 -15.54
C ASP A 89 -11.74 16.34 -15.91
N GLU A 90 -11.58 17.27 -14.98
CA GLU A 90 -11.74 18.70 -15.26
C GLU A 90 -10.73 19.21 -16.29
N SER A 91 -9.48 18.76 -16.21
CA SER A 91 -8.43 19.14 -17.15
C SER A 91 -8.73 18.59 -18.54
N ILE A 92 -9.13 17.32 -18.64
CA ILE A 92 -9.56 16.69 -19.89
C ILE A 92 -10.71 17.51 -20.48
N LYS A 93 -11.76 17.82 -19.71
CA LYS A 93 -12.88 18.65 -20.18
C LYS A 93 -12.43 20.01 -20.69
N LYS A 94 -11.55 20.71 -19.97
CA LYS A 94 -11.02 22.03 -20.36
C LYS A 94 -10.25 21.97 -21.66
N TRP A 95 -9.31 21.02 -21.77
CA TRP A 95 -8.49 20.86 -22.96
C TRP A 95 -9.31 20.39 -24.15
N THR A 96 -10.24 19.45 -23.97
CA THR A 96 -11.10 19.01 -25.07
C THR A 96 -11.99 20.15 -25.56
N LYS A 97 -12.61 20.94 -24.68
CA LYS A 97 -13.38 22.13 -25.09
C LYS A 97 -12.53 23.18 -25.81
N ALA A 98 -11.30 23.40 -25.36
CA ALA A 98 -10.38 24.32 -26.02
C ALA A 98 -10.01 23.81 -27.42
N SER A 99 -9.74 22.52 -27.57
CA SER A 99 -9.44 21.89 -28.86
C SER A 99 -10.63 21.94 -29.82
N GLN A 100 -11.84 21.61 -29.35
CA GLN A 100 -13.06 21.69 -30.16
C GLN A 100 -13.26 23.10 -30.73
N LYS A 101 -13.17 24.14 -29.87
CA LYS A 101 -13.26 25.54 -30.30
C LYS A 101 -12.18 25.94 -31.30
N ALA A 102 -10.93 25.52 -31.06
CA ALA A 102 -9.83 25.80 -31.97
C ALA A 102 -10.07 25.15 -33.35
N ILE A 103 -10.57 23.92 -33.38
CA ILE A 103 -10.91 23.18 -34.60
C ILE A 103 -12.04 23.90 -35.34
N GLU A 104 -13.12 24.30 -34.65
CA GLU A 104 -14.22 25.05 -35.27
C GLU A 104 -13.75 26.37 -35.87
N GLN A 105 -12.88 27.10 -35.17
CA GLN A 105 -12.31 28.36 -35.65
C GLN A 105 -11.41 28.14 -36.88
N LEU A 106 -10.54 27.13 -36.82
CA LEU A 106 -9.65 26.77 -37.93
C LEU A 106 -10.45 26.30 -39.15
N TYR A 107 -11.46 25.46 -38.95
CA TYR A 107 -12.36 24.98 -40.00
C TYR A 107 -13.11 26.14 -40.66
N SER A 108 -13.65 27.06 -39.85
CA SER A 108 -14.32 28.27 -40.34
C SER A 108 -13.37 29.16 -41.14
N TYR A 109 -12.14 29.37 -40.63
CA TYR A 109 -11.12 30.14 -41.33
C TYR A 109 -10.71 29.49 -42.66
N TYR A 110 -10.54 28.16 -42.66
CA TYR A 110 -10.18 27.40 -43.85
C TYR A 110 -11.25 27.52 -44.94
N ASN A 111 -12.52 27.32 -44.59
CA ASN A 111 -13.63 27.40 -45.54
C ASN A 111 -13.91 28.83 -46.03
N THR A 112 -13.62 29.86 -45.22
CA THR A 112 -13.85 31.26 -45.60
C THR A 112 -12.72 31.86 -46.44
N ASN A 113 -11.47 31.44 -46.24
CA ASN A 113 -10.29 32.00 -46.92
C ASN A 113 -9.78 31.14 -48.08
N SER A 114 -10.30 29.93 -48.28
CA SER A 114 -9.96 29.13 -49.45
C SER A 114 -10.48 29.79 -50.73
N THR A 115 -9.59 30.46 -51.45
CA THR A 115 -9.87 31.18 -52.71
C THR A 115 -10.04 30.22 -53.90
N SER A 116 -9.75 28.93 -53.69
CA SER A 116 -9.84 27.89 -54.71
C SER A 116 -11.12 27.09 -54.48
N GLN A 117 -12.01 27.05 -55.47
CA GLN A 117 -13.32 26.38 -55.48
C GLN A 117 -13.24 24.83 -55.38
N THR A 118 -12.22 24.27 -54.73
CA THR A 118 -12.06 22.83 -54.58
C THR A 118 -12.58 22.42 -53.22
N GLU A 119 -13.89 22.18 -53.18
CA GLU A 119 -14.64 21.41 -52.17
C GLU A 119 -14.56 21.90 -50.71
N VAL A 120 -15.71 22.30 -50.18
CA VAL A 120 -15.90 22.45 -48.73
C VAL A 120 -15.61 21.09 -48.11
N LEU A 121 -14.46 20.95 -47.44
CA LEU A 121 -14.09 19.72 -46.75
C LEU A 121 -15.12 19.46 -45.66
N SER A 122 -15.59 18.23 -45.52
CA SER A 122 -16.37 17.85 -44.34
C SER A 122 -15.50 17.96 -43.08
N MET A 123 -16.10 18.19 -41.92
CA MET A 123 -15.35 18.26 -40.64
C MET A 123 -14.58 16.95 -40.37
N SER A 124 -15.15 15.81 -40.75
CA SER A 124 -14.50 14.49 -40.68
C SER A 124 -13.21 14.41 -41.52
N GLU A 125 -13.23 14.94 -42.75
CA GLU A 125 -12.05 15.02 -43.61
C GLU A 125 -11.04 16.04 -43.11
N PHE A 126 -11.52 17.16 -42.54
CA PHE A 126 -10.68 18.16 -41.91
C PHE A 126 -9.89 17.60 -40.72
N LEU A 127 -10.56 16.85 -39.84
CA LEU A 127 -9.92 16.16 -38.72
C LEU A 127 -8.91 15.11 -39.20
N LYS A 128 -9.24 14.36 -40.25
CA LYS A 128 -8.33 13.39 -40.88
C LYS A 128 -7.07 14.07 -41.42
N ASN A 129 -7.20 15.25 -42.04
CA ASN A 129 -6.08 16.05 -42.54
C ASN A 129 -5.20 16.59 -41.40
N LEU A 130 -5.82 16.98 -40.28
CA LEU A 130 -5.12 17.38 -39.05
C LEU A 130 -4.52 16.20 -38.27
N LYS A 131 -4.78 14.96 -38.69
CA LYS A 131 -4.41 13.72 -37.98
C LYS A 131 -4.92 13.70 -36.54
N VAL A 132 -6.10 14.27 -36.31
CA VAL A 132 -6.78 14.26 -35.03
C VAL A 132 -7.76 13.09 -35.02
N ASP A 133 -7.66 12.23 -34.01
CA ASP A 133 -8.62 11.16 -33.79
C ASP A 133 -9.96 11.77 -33.33
N PRO A 134 -11.08 11.53 -34.05
CA PRO A 134 -12.40 12.00 -33.66
C PRO A 134 -12.79 11.64 -32.22
N GLU A 135 -12.34 10.49 -31.70
CA GLU A 135 -12.65 10.07 -30.32
C GLU A 135 -11.99 10.95 -29.25
N VAL A 136 -10.82 11.51 -29.54
CA VAL A 136 -10.07 12.37 -28.61
C VAL A 136 -10.78 13.71 -28.41
N VAL A 137 -11.38 14.23 -29.48
CA VAL A 137 -12.16 15.48 -29.46
C VAL A 137 -13.65 15.24 -29.26
N LYS A 138 -14.06 13.98 -29.00
CA LYS A 138 -15.46 13.56 -28.84
C LYS A 138 -16.35 14.02 -30.00
N TYR A 139 -15.84 13.91 -31.22
CA TYR A 139 -16.57 14.21 -32.43
C TYR A 139 -17.38 13.00 -32.90
N ASP A 140 -18.69 13.20 -33.11
CA ASP A 140 -19.59 12.21 -33.67
C ASP A 140 -19.57 12.32 -35.20
N ILE A 141 -19.01 11.32 -35.87
CA ILE A 141 -18.90 11.30 -37.34
C ILE A 141 -20.26 11.14 -38.00
N GLU A 142 -21.18 10.38 -37.38
CA GLU A 142 -22.49 10.07 -37.97
C GLU A 142 -23.44 11.26 -37.91
N ASN A 143 -23.39 12.01 -36.81
CA ASN A 143 -24.28 13.15 -36.58
C ASN A 143 -23.61 14.51 -36.81
N GLU A 144 -22.33 14.49 -37.21
CA GLU A 144 -21.49 15.65 -37.50
C GLU A 144 -21.38 16.72 -36.38
N PHE A 145 -21.46 16.33 -35.10
CA PHE A 145 -21.37 17.26 -33.97
C PHE A 145 -20.36 16.85 -32.90
N PHE A 146 -19.84 17.83 -32.15
CA PHE A 146 -19.03 17.58 -30.96
C PHE A 146 -19.92 17.23 -29.77
N LYS A 147 -19.71 16.06 -29.16
CA LYS A 147 -20.44 15.64 -27.96
C LYS A 147 -20.09 16.57 -26.80
N GLU A 148 -21.10 16.90 -26.00
CA GLU A 148 -20.95 17.76 -24.82
C GLU A 148 -20.19 17.01 -23.70
N ILE A 149 -19.27 17.71 -23.03
CA ILE A 149 -18.35 17.14 -22.01
C ILE A 149 -18.37 17.98 -20.73
#